data_AF-A0A432SU16-F1
#
_entry.id   AF-A0A432SU16-F1
#
_cell.length_a   1.000
_cell.length_b   1.000
_cell.length_c   1.000
_cell.angle_alpha   90.00
_cell.angle_beta   90.00
_cell.angle_gamma   90.00
#
_symmetry.space_group_name_H-M   'P 1'
#
loop_
_entity.id
_entity.type
_entity.pdbx_description
1 polymer ?
#
loop_
_entity_poly.entity_id
_entity_poly.type
_entity_poly.pdbx_seq_one_letter_code
_entity_poly.pdbx_strand_id
1 'polypeptide(L)'
;NVQRVRARVQNKGHFVDPSIVVRRYHKSMQQIIEVAPKVKALYLFDNSEAHYKRIASLRKAGARDEQNIILNAPLPMWSKQIINDLINQKIPNHETAQVIEEAREGKNMTKIDRIQSH
;
A
#
# COMPACT_ATOMS: atom_id res chain seq x y z
N ASN A 1 -4.64 16.09 -8.31
CA ASN A 1 -4.47 14.93 -9.23
C ASN A 1 -5.75 14.34 -9.79
N VAL A 2 -6.78 14.03 -8.99
CA VAL A 2 -8.06 13.49 -9.50
C VAL A 2 -8.66 14.37 -10.62
N GLN A 3 -8.65 15.69 -10.47
CA GLN A 3 -9.14 16.63 -11.49
C GLN A 3 -8.39 16.52 -12.84
N ARG A 4 -7.07 16.31 -12.81
CA ARG A 4 -6.27 16.09 -14.03
C ARG A 4 -6.66 14.80 -14.74
N VAL A 5 -6.90 13.73 -13.97
CA VAL A 5 -7.35 12.45 -14.52
C VAL A 5 -8.73 12.62 -15.16
N ARG A 6 -9.65 13.35 -14.51
CA ARG A 6 -10.96 13.69 -15.07
C ARG A 6 -10.83 14.44 -16.41
N ALA A 7 -10.01 15.48 -16.47
CA ALA A 7 -9.77 16.25 -17.69
C ALA A 7 -9.21 15.39 -18.84
N ARG A 8 -8.23 14.51 -18.56
CA ARG A 8 -7.67 13.61 -19.59
C ARG A 8 -8.69 12.59 -20.12
N VAL A 9 -9.57 12.12 -19.25
CA VAL A 9 -10.60 11.14 -19.62
C VAL A 9 -11.68 11.80 -20.50
N GLN A 10 -12.08 13.03 -20.17
CA GLN A 10 -12.99 13.83 -20.99
C GLN A 10 -12.39 14.13 -22.38
N ASN A 11 -11.12 14.52 -22.45
CA ASN A 11 -10.44 14.85 -23.72
C ASN A 11 -10.27 13.67 -24.68
N LYS A 12 -10.39 12.42 -24.21
CA LYS A 12 -10.29 11.21 -25.07
C LYS A 12 -11.63 10.61 -25.46
N GLY A 13 -12.76 11.30 -25.20
CA GLY A 13 -14.09 10.86 -25.63
C GLY A 13 -14.67 9.67 -24.86
N HIS A 14 -14.04 9.23 -23.77
CA HIS A 14 -14.59 8.20 -22.90
C HIS A 14 -15.37 8.86 -21.76
N PHE A 15 -16.70 8.74 -21.75
CA PHE A 15 -17.50 9.10 -20.60
C PHE A 15 -17.23 8.09 -19.48
N VAL A 16 -16.38 8.47 -18.53
CA VAL A 16 -16.15 7.71 -17.30
C VAL A 16 -16.71 8.52 -16.15
N ASP A 17 -17.59 7.88 -15.40
CA ASP A 17 -18.18 8.48 -14.21
C ASP A 17 -17.09 9.02 -13.26
N PRO A 18 -17.19 10.27 -12.78
CA PRO A 18 -16.24 10.86 -11.84
C PRO A 18 -16.00 10.01 -10.57
N SER A 19 -16.99 9.24 -10.13
CA SER A 19 -16.89 8.29 -9.01
C SER A 19 -16.00 7.10 -9.35
N ILE A 20 -16.03 6.61 -10.60
CA ILE A 20 -15.14 5.55 -11.09
C ILE A 20 -13.69 6.03 -11.09
N VAL A 21 -13.44 7.28 -11.47
CA VAL A 21 -12.09 7.87 -11.45
C VAL A 21 -11.54 7.93 -10.03
N VAL A 22 -12.34 8.38 -9.06
CA VAL A 22 -11.95 8.44 -7.65
C VAL A 22 -11.71 7.03 -7.10
N ARG A 23 -12.63 6.10 -7.35
CA ARG A 23 -12.50 4.70 -6.92
C ARG A 23 -11.23 4.05 -7.47
N ARG A 24 -10.94 4.23 -8.76
CA ARG A 24 -9.72 3.71 -9.40
C ARG A 24 -8.47 4.33 -8.80
N TYR A 25 -8.47 5.64 -8.54
CA TYR A 25 -7.35 6.33 -7.89
C TYR A 25 -7.02 5.69 -6.54
N HIS A 26 -8.00 5.55 -5.64
CA HIS A 26 -7.76 4.95 -4.32
C HIS A 26 -7.35 3.48 -4.41
N LYS A 27 -8.01 2.71 -5.28
CA LYS A 27 -7.65 1.31 -5.51
C LYS A 27 -6.19 1.16 -5.96
N SER A 28 -5.72 2.00 -6.89
CA SER A 28 -4.33 1.96 -7.33
C SER A 28 -3.35 2.31 -6.21
N MET A 29 -3.67 3.25 -5.33
CA MET A 29 -2.81 3.57 -4.17
C MET A 29 -2.71 2.38 -3.20
N GLN A 30 -3.84 1.74 -2.87
CA GLN A 30 -3.85 0.55 -2.01
C GLN A 30 -3.07 -0.61 -2.63
N GLN A 31 -3.23 -0.86 -3.92
CA GLN A 31 -2.52 -1.94 -4.62
C GLN A 31 -1.00 -1.74 -4.60
N ILE A 32 -0.51 -0.51 -4.69
CA ILE A 32 0.93 -0.24 -4.59
C ILE A 32 1.44 -0.62 -3.19
N ILE A 33 0.70 -0.27 -2.14
CA ILE A 33 1.02 -0.60 -0.75
C ILE A 33 1.04 -2.13 -0.53
N GLU A 34 0.10 -2.86 -1.13
CA GLU A 34 0.03 -4.33 -1.03
C GLU A 34 1.12 -5.06 -1.84
N VAL A 35 1.54 -4.48 -2.96
CA VAL A 35 2.52 -5.09 -3.89
C VAL A 35 3.96 -4.77 -3.48
N ALA A 36 4.21 -3.61 -2.87
CA ALA A 36 5.54 -3.18 -2.42
C ALA A 36 6.35 -4.26 -1.67
N PRO A 37 5.81 -4.99 -0.67
CA PRO A 37 6.56 -6.03 0.03
C PRO A 37 6.83 -7.29 -0.81
N LYS A 38 6.12 -7.48 -1.94
CA LYS A 38 6.22 -8.67 -2.79
C LYS A 38 7.21 -8.51 -3.94
N VAL A 39 7.75 -7.31 -4.14
CA VAL A 39 8.67 -7.00 -5.25
C VAL A 39 10.10 -6.80 -4.75
N LYS A 40 11.08 -7.11 -5.61
CA LYS A 40 12.51 -6.82 -5.32
C LYS A 40 12.82 -5.33 -5.39
N ALA A 41 12.11 -4.61 -6.26
CA ALA A 41 12.23 -3.17 -6.41
C ALA A 41 10.90 -2.55 -6.84
N LEU A 42 10.63 -1.34 -6.34
CA LEU A 42 9.51 -0.48 -6.74
C LEU A 42 10.07 0.90 -7.07
N TYR A 43 9.60 1.50 -8.16
CA TYR A 43 9.95 2.86 -8.56
C TYR A 43 8.67 3.68 -8.72
N LEU A 44 8.57 4.80 -8.00
CA LEU A 44 7.44 5.71 -8.06
C LEU A 44 7.82 6.95 -8.86
N PHE A 45 6.97 7.29 -9.83
CA PHE A 45 7.14 8.45 -10.69
C PHE A 45 5.94 9.38 -10.56
N ASP A 46 6.21 10.68 -10.49
CA ASP A 46 5.21 11.71 -10.67
C ASP A 46 5.14 12.11 -12.14
N ASN A 47 3.95 12.01 -12.71
CA ASN A 47 3.64 12.43 -14.08
C ASN A 47 2.71 13.65 -14.10
N SER A 48 2.79 14.48 -13.05
CA SER A 48 1.93 15.63 -12.88
C SER A 48 2.26 16.83 -13.74
N GLU A 49 3.52 16.93 -14.13
CA GLU A 49 4.03 17.93 -15.06
C GLU A 49 4.23 17.31 -16.45
N ALA A 50 4.78 18.10 -17.38
CA ALA A 50 5.10 17.65 -18.74
C ALA A 50 6.14 16.50 -18.77
N HIS A 51 7.05 16.48 -17.80
CA HIS A 51 8.08 15.45 -17.67
C HIS A 51 7.81 14.56 -16.47
N TYR A 52 8.03 13.26 -16.63
CA TYR A 52 7.97 12.32 -15.52
C TYR A 52 9.21 12.50 -14.63
N LYS A 53 9.01 12.54 -13.32
CA LYS A 53 10.10 12.62 -12.33
C LYS A 53 10.00 11.44 -11.38
N ARG A 54 11.10 10.73 -11.16
CA ARG A 54 11.14 9.66 -10.16
C ARG A 54 11.14 10.28 -8.77
N ILE A 55 10.12 10.02 -7.97
CA ILE A 55 9.95 10.61 -6.63
C ILE A 55 10.39 9.68 -5.50
N ALA A 56 10.36 8.37 -5.73
CA ALA A 56 10.85 7.40 -4.75
C ALA A 56 11.31 6.10 -5.41
N SER A 57 12.20 5.39 -4.74
CA SER A 57 12.54 4.01 -5.07
C SER A 57 12.67 3.18 -3.80
N LEU A 58 12.08 2.00 -3.82
CA LEU A 58 12.22 0.96 -2.81
C LEU A 58 13.03 -0.19 -3.42
N ARG A 59 14.03 -0.69 -2.71
CA ARG A 59 14.79 -1.88 -3.12
C ARG A 59 15.04 -2.78 -1.92
N LYS A 60 14.78 -4.08 -2.08
CA LYS A 60 15.20 -5.11 -1.13
C LYS A 60 16.70 -5.36 -1.31
N ALA A 61 17.47 -5.25 -0.23
CA ALA A 61 18.90 -5.48 -0.18
C ALA A 61 19.21 -6.76 0.60
N GLY A 62 20.06 -7.62 0.01
CA GLY A 62 20.59 -8.82 0.66
C GLY A 62 19.60 -9.97 0.86
N ALA A 63 20.05 -11.02 1.57
CA ALA A 63 19.28 -12.23 1.89
C ALA A 63 18.27 -12.03 3.04
N ARG A 64 18.26 -10.84 3.68
CA ARG A 64 17.42 -10.52 4.85
C ARG A 64 16.22 -9.62 4.54
N ASP A 65 15.89 -9.44 3.25
CA ASP A 65 14.76 -8.60 2.81
C ASP A 65 14.80 -7.15 3.37
N GLU A 66 15.98 -6.61 3.64
CA GLU A 66 16.14 -5.25 4.16
C GLU A 66 15.68 -4.23 3.11
N GLN A 67 14.69 -3.41 3.46
CA GLN A 67 14.06 -2.47 2.55
C GLN A 67 14.75 -1.09 2.59
N ASN A 68 15.44 -0.73 1.51
CA ASN A 68 15.99 0.61 1.32
C ASN A 68 15.00 1.49 0.55
N ILE A 69 14.53 2.58 1.19
CA ILE A 69 13.69 3.60 0.58
C ILE A 69 14.57 4.83 0.32
N ILE A 70 14.60 5.27 -0.94
CA ILE A 70 15.25 6.51 -1.37
C ILE A 70 14.14 7.46 -1.82
N LEU A 71 14.10 8.66 -1.24
CA LEU A 71 13.14 9.71 -1.58
C LEU A 71 13.85 10.81 -2.37
N ASN A 72 13.26 11.25 -3.48
CA ASN A 72 13.74 12.38 -4.25
C ASN A 72 12.82 13.58 -4.02
N ALA A 73 13.26 14.51 -3.17
CA ALA A 73 12.53 15.74 -2.87
C ALA A 73 12.62 16.74 -4.04
N PRO A 74 11.62 17.64 -4.22
CA PRO A 74 10.39 17.76 -3.44
C PRO A 74 9.35 16.68 -3.77
N LEU A 75 8.67 16.16 -2.74
CA LEU A 75 7.62 15.17 -2.90
C LEU A 75 6.27 15.84 -3.23
N PRO A 76 5.55 15.40 -4.27
CA PRO A 76 4.27 15.96 -4.59
C PRO A 76 3.22 15.63 -3.53
N MET A 77 2.26 16.53 -3.31
CA MET A 77 1.26 16.38 -2.23
C MET A 77 0.50 15.05 -2.28
N TRP A 78 0.21 14.55 -3.47
CA TRP A 78 -0.53 13.29 -3.65
C TRP A 78 0.24 12.07 -3.16
N SER A 79 1.57 12.10 -3.15
CA SER A 79 2.39 10.95 -2.80
C SER A 79 2.72 10.88 -1.31
N LYS A 80 2.37 11.90 -0.52
CA LYS A 80 2.72 11.96 0.91
C LYS A 80 2.17 10.77 1.69
N GLN A 81 0.88 10.46 1.51
CA GLN A 81 0.23 9.37 2.22
C GLN A 81 0.86 8.02 1.86
N ILE A 82 1.00 7.72 0.57
CA ILE A 82 1.57 6.44 0.14
C ILE A 82 3.03 6.27 0.56
N ILE A 83 3.82 7.34 0.53
CA ILE A 83 5.21 7.29 1.00
C ILE A 83 5.25 7.03 2.51
N ASN A 84 4.39 7.69 3.29
CA ASN A 84 4.27 7.41 4.72
C ASN A 84 3.85 5.96 4.98
N ASP A 85 2.87 5.45 4.25
CA ASP A 85 2.40 4.06 4.40
C ASP A 85 3.51 3.06 4.05
N LEU A 86 4.27 3.30 2.98
CA LEU A 86 5.42 2.48 2.59
C LEU A 86 6.57 2.54 3.61
N ILE A 87 6.79 3.69 4.26
CA ILE A 87 7.76 3.83 5.35
C ILE A 87 7.26 3.08 6.59
N ASN A 88 5.98 3.22 6.95
CA ASN A 88 5.40 2.62 8.14
C ASN A 88 5.27 1.09 8.03
N GLN A 89 5.12 0.55 6.81
CA GLN A 89 5.25 -0.88 6.55
C GLN A 89 6.64 -1.45 6.91
N LYS A 90 7.67 -0.61 7.12
CA LYS A 90 8.97 -1.05 7.64
C LYS A 90 8.93 -1.48 9.10
N ILE A 91 7.90 -1.14 9.86
CA ILE A 91 7.68 -1.72 11.19
C ILE A 91 6.95 -3.04 10.94
N PRO A 92 7.61 -4.19 11.09
CA PRO A 92 6.88 -5.43 11.08
C PRO A 92 5.95 -5.39 12.29
N ASN A 93 4.65 -5.35 12.06
CA ASN A 93 3.63 -5.80 13.01
C ASN A 93 3.76 -7.33 13.22
N HIS A 94 4.99 -7.86 13.36
CA HIS A 94 5.20 -9.24 13.77
C HIS A 94 4.64 -9.47 15.19
N GLU A 95 4.59 -8.43 16.02
CA GLU A 95 3.86 -8.50 17.30
C GLU A 95 2.34 -8.54 17.10
N THR A 96 1.76 -7.79 16.14
CA THR A 96 0.30 -7.80 15.97
C THR A 96 -0.22 -9.07 15.29
N ALA A 97 0.58 -9.70 14.41
CA ALA A 97 0.21 -10.96 13.77
C ALA A 97 0.27 -12.14 14.76
N GLN A 98 1.24 -12.17 15.68
CA GLN A 98 1.29 -13.17 16.76
C GLN A 98 0.19 -12.94 17.79
N VAL A 99 -0.09 -11.69 18.19
CA VAL A 99 -1.17 -11.38 19.14
C VAL A 99 -2.56 -11.72 18.58
N ILE A 100 -2.80 -11.59 17.28
CA ILE A 100 -4.08 -11.95 16.65
C ILE A 100 -4.26 -13.46 16.51
N GLU A 101 -3.19 -14.21 16.22
CA GLU A 101 -3.25 -15.69 16.17
C GLU A 101 -3.31 -16.33 17.55
N GLU A 102 -2.54 -15.86 18.54
CA GLU A 102 -2.65 -16.33 19.93
C GLU A 102 -4.04 -16.04 20.54
N ALA A 103 -4.65 -14.89 20.19
CA ALA A 103 -6.02 -14.57 20.60
C ALA A 103 -7.10 -15.40 19.88
N ARG A 104 -6.78 -15.98 18.71
CA ARG A 104 -7.66 -16.91 17.98
C ARG A 104 -7.54 -18.34 18.51
N GLU A 105 -6.32 -18.81 18.76
CA GLU A 105 -6.06 -20.13 19.35
C GLU A 105 -6.55 -20.21 20.80
N GLY A 106 -6.32 -19.17 21.62
CA GLY A 106 -6.79 -19.10 23.00
C GLY A 106 -8.32 -19.04 23.16
N LYS A 107 -9.06 -18.58 22.13
CA LYS A 107 -10.54 -18.58 22.13
C LYS A 107 -11.16 -19.89 21.62
N ASN A 108 -10.42 -20.68 20.85
CA ASN A 108 -10.89 -21.99 20.39
C ASN A 108 -10.63 -23.10 21.43
N MET A 109 -9.67 -22.92 22.34
CA MET A 109 -9.36 -23.89 23.40
C MET A 109 -10.33 -23.85 24.59
N THR A 110 -11.20 -22.83 24.71
CA THR A 110 -12.11 -22.68 25.86
C THR A 110 -13.51 -23.27 25.67
N LYS A 111 -13.80 -23.92 24.53
CA LYS A 111 -15.17 -24.41 24.22
C LYS A 111 -15.34 -25.91 24.02
N ILE A 112 -14.29 -26.72 24.07
CA ILE A 112 -14.39 -28.17 23.77
C ILE A 112 -14.19 -29.07 25.02
N ASP A 113 -13.50 -28.64 26.07
CA ASP A 113 -13.21 -29.52 27.24
C ASP A 113 -14.17 -29.39 28.42
N ARG A 114 -15.48 -29.28 28.15
CA ARG A 114 -16.49 -29.32 29.23
C ARG A 114 -17.66 -30.25 28.96
N ILE A 115 -17.44 -31.36 28.27
CA ILE A 115 -18.41 -32.47 28.21
C ILE A 115 -17.63 -33.79 28.22
N GLN A 116 -17.38 -34.31 29.42
CA GLN A 116 -17.48 -35.74 29.81
C GLN A 116 -16.66 -36.00 31.09
N SER A 117 -17.32 -35.93 32.24
CA SER A 117 -17.02 -36.75 33.43
C SER A 117 -18.06 -36.50 34.51
N HIS A 118 -19.25 -37.10 34.38
CA HIS A 118 -20.10 -37.49 35.52
C HIS A 118 -20.61 -38.90 35.23
#